data_AF-A0A6I3US16-F1
#
_entry.id   AF-A0A6I3US16-F1
#
_cell.length_a   1.000
_cell.length_b   1.000
_cell.length_c   1.000
_cell.angle_alpha   90.00
_cell.angle_beta   90.00
_cell.angle_gamma   90.00
#
_symmetry.space_group_name_H-M   'P 1'
#
loop_
_entity.id
_entity.type
_entity.pdbx_description
1 polymer ?
#
loop_
_entity_poly.entity_id
_entity_poly.type
_entity_poly.pdbx_seq_one_letter_code
_entity_poly.pdbx_strand_id
1 'polypeptide(L)'
;MKEKDILQFLIKNKERFVTSKELSEYLSCSDRTVRNVLKLIEKTMIIQGVRLISKQGQGYQIFFENQGAYQEFRQTYELEEDYTKTAVSKGDDRLVFILNKLLFEQVPVLFDDLADELYVSRSTLSHDFRKIRVMLSEYNLSIESRANKGVYVSGE
;
A
#
# COMPACT_ATOMS: atom_id res chain seq x y z
N MET A 1 14.74 18.57 -6.55
CA MET A 1 14.11 17.64 -5.59
C MET A 1 15.17 16.64 -5.14
N LYS A 2 15.30 16.38 -3.84
CA LYS A 2 16.29 15.46 -3.24
C LYS A 2 15.72 14.73 -2.01
N GLU A 3 14.95 15.43 -1.19
CA GLU A 3 14.37 14.88 0.05
C GLU A 3 13.27 13.85 -0.23
N LYS A 4 12.26 14.23 -1.01
CA LYS A 4 11.15 13.34 -1.40
C LYS A 4 11.66 12.04 -2.05
N ASP A 5 12.66 12.13 -2.91
CA ASP A 5 13.22 10.97 -3.61
C ASP A 5 13.98 10.03 -2.66
N ILE A 6 14.69 10.57 -1.66
CA ILE A 6 15.31 9.77 -0.59
C ILE A 6 14.23 9.04 0.21
N LEU A 7 13.19 9.75 0.64
CA LEU A 7 12.10 9.17 1.43
C LEU A 7 11.35 8.10 0.66
N GLN A 8 11.08 8.32 -0.63
CA GLN A 8 10.48 7.31 -1.52
C GLN A 8 11.35 6.06 -1.62
N PHE A 9 12.67 6.23 -1.81
CA PHE A 9 13.60 5.11 -1.90
C PHE A 9 13.65 4.31 -0.59
N LEU A 10 13.64 4.98 0.56
CA LEU A 10 13.61 4.34 1.88
C LEU A 10 12.30 3.57 2.11
N ILE A 11 11.15 4.11 1.70
CA ILE A 11 9.86 3.39 1.77
C ILE A 11 9.89 2.13 0.92
N LYS A 12 10.39 2.21 -0.33
CA LYS A 12 10.51 1.06 -1.24
C LYS A 12 11.36 -0.06 -0.65
N ASN A 13 12.32 0.29 0.21
CA ASN A 13 13.26 -0.62 0.85
C ASN A 13 13.05 -0.73 2.37
N LYS A 14 11.84 -0.46 2.89
CA LYS A 14 11.56 -0.35 4.34
C LYS A 14 11.88 -1.60 5.16
N GLU A 15 12.03 -2.77 4.52
CA GLU A 15 12.37 -4.04 5.17
C GLU A 15 13.88 -4.24 5.42
N ARG A 16 14.72 -3.28 5.01
CA ARG A 16 16.18 -3.37 5.18
C ARG A 16 16.83 -1.99 5.40
N PHE A 17 18.06 -2.01 5.88
CA PHE A 17 18.93 -0.83 5.84
C PHE A 17 19.43 -0.57 4.41
N VAL A 18 19.50 0.71 4.06
CA VAL A 18 20.00 1.24 2.79
C VAL A 18 21.21 2.13 3.05
N THR A 19 22.31 1.87 2.35
CA THR A 19 23.52 2.69 2.51
C THR A 19 23.39 4.05 1.83
N SER A 20 24.13 5.06 2.30
CA SER A 20 24.19 6.36 1.63
C SER A 20 24.79 6.28 0.22
N LYS A 21 25.64 5.27 -0.03
CA LYS A 21 26.16 4.96 -1.35
C LYS A 21 25.06 4.52 -2.32
N GLU A 22 24.21 3.57 -1.93
CA GLU A 22 23.06 3.13 -2.74
C GLU A 22 22.14 4.30 -3.09
N LEU A 23 21.81 5.13 -2.10
CA LEU A 23 21.00 6.33 -2.32
C LEU A 23 21.69 7.32 -3.27
N SER A 24 23.00 7.49 -3.15
CA SER A 24 23.77 8.41 -3.99
C SER A 24 23.82 7.97 -5.45
N GLU A 25 23.94 6.66 -5.67
CA GLU A 25 23.90 6.03 -6.99
C GLU A 25 22.49 6.16 -7.61
N TYR A 26 21.44 5.83 -6.85
CA TYR A 26 20.05 5.95 -7.30
C TYR A 26 19.69 7.40 -7.67
N LEU A 27 20.13 8.37 -6.87
CA LEU A 27 19.80 9.78 -7.05
C LEU A 27 20.81 10.54 -7.93
N SER A 28 21.82 9.85 -8.46
CA SER A 28 22.90 10.44 -9.26
C SER A 28 23.51 11.69 -8.59
N CYS A 29 23.81 11.59 -7.30
CA CYS A 29 24.36 12.69 -6.50
C CYS A 29 25.52 12.21 -5.62
N SER A 30 26.19 13.13 -4.91
CA SER A 30 27.30 12.74 -4.03
C SER A 30 26.81 12.14 -2.71
N ASP A 31 27.54 11.16 -2.18
CA ASP A 31 27.31 10.57 -0.86
C ASP A 31 27.23 11.63 0.26
N ARG A 32 28.06 12.69 0.17
CA ARG A 32 28.01 13.85 1.08
C ARG A 32 26.65 14.56 1.02
N THR A 33 26.06 14.70 -0.17
CA THR A 33 24.75 15.34 -0.35
C THR A 33 23.67 14.49 0.31
N VAL A 34 23.65 13.18 0.06
CA VAL A 34 22.69 12.25 0.66
C VAL A 34 22.73 12.31 2.18
N ARG A 35 23.94 12.21 2.78
CA ARG A 35 24.10 12.28 4.24
C ARG A 35 23.61 13.61 4.83
N ASN A 36 23.83 14.72 4.13
CA ASN A 36 23.34 16.03 4.59
C ASN A 36 21.81 16.10 4.56
N VAL A 37 21.17 15.56 3.51
CA VAL A 37 19.71 15.54 3.42
C VAL A 37 19.10 14.59 4.44
N LEU A 38 19.68 13.40 4.65
CA LEU A 38 19.22 12.45 5.69
C LEU A 38 19.29 13.06 7.10
N LYS A 39 20.36 13.82 7.42
CA LYS A 39 20.46 14.55 8.68
C LYS A 39 19.44 15.68 8.81
N LEU A 40 19.05 16.30 7.70
CA LEU A 40 18.00 17.31 7.70
C LEU A 40 16.65 16.64 7.98
N ILE A 41 16.33 15.58 7.23
CA ILE A 41 15.14 14.74 7.41
C ILE A 41 15.01 14.28 8.87
N GLU A 42 16.08 13.75 9.46
CA GLU A 42 16.07 13.28 10.86
C GLU A 42 15.71 14.40 11.85
N LYS A 43 16.08 15.65 11.55
CA LYS A 43 15.78 16.82 12.39
C LYS A 43 14.40 17.42 12.16
N THR A 44 13.88 17.34 10.93
CA THR A 44 12.62 17.97 10.53
C THR A 44 11.43 17.03 10.60
N MET A 45 11.66 15.72 10.58
CA MET A 45 10.61 14.70 10.67
C MET A 45 10.10 14.59 12.11
N ILE A 46 9.00 15.28 12.38
CA ILE A 46 8.32 15.29 13.68
C ILE A 46 6.92 14.67 13.47
N ILE A 47 6.88 13.37 13.20
CA ILE A 47 5.63 12.63 12.98
C ILE A 47 5.58 11.48 13.99
N GLN A 48 4.48 11.38 14.71
CA GLN A 48 4.33 10.37 15.76
C GLN A 48 4.38 8.96 15.16
N GLY A 49 5.17 8.08 15.78
CA GLY A 49 5.31 6.71 15.34
C GLY A 49 6.14 6.51 14.07
N VAL A 50 6.86 7.54 13.60
CA VAL A 50 7.81 7.44 12.48
C VAL A 50 9.22 7.71 12.96
N ARG A 51 10.18 6.87 12.59
CA ARG A 51 11.59 7.04 12.95
C ARG A 51 12.52 6.74 11.79
N LEU A 52 13.47 7.64 11.53
CA LEU A 52 14.63 7.34 10.69
C LEU A 52 15.74 6.73 11.56
N ILE A 53 16.02 5.45 11.36
CA ILE A 53 17.04 4.71 12.10
C ILE A 53 18.34 4.74 11.29
N SER A 54 19.41 5.26 11.89
CA SER A 54 20.77 5.21 11.35
C SER A 54 21.61 4.20 12.12
N LYS A 55 22.26 3.28 11.42
CA LYS A 55 23.14 2.27 12.01
C LYS A 55 24.49 2.26 11.31
N GLN A 56 25.55 2.50 12.11
CA GLN A 56 26.91 2.56 11.60
C GLN A 56 27.28 1.27 10.85
N GLY A 57 27.77 1.42 9.62
CA GLY A 57 28.15 0.31 8.74
C GLY A 57 26.98 -0.40 8.04
N GLN A 58 25.71 -0.10 8.38
CA GLN A 58 24.53 -0.71 7.75
C GLN A 58 23.72 0.29 6.93
N GLY A 59 23.72 1.56 7.33
CA GLY A 59 23.03 2.64 6.60
C GLY A 59 21.80 3.13 7.34
N TYR A 60 20.73 3.40 6.60
CA TYR A 60 19.51 4.07 7.06
C TYR A 60 18.27 3.24 6.75
N GLN A 61 17.29 3.25 7.66
CA GLN A 61 15.99 2.61 7.47
C GLN A 61 14.91 3.50 8.06
N ILE A 62 13.76 3.59 7.41
CA ILE A 62 12.58 4.25 7.98
C ILE A 62 11.68 3.21 8.63
N PHE A 63 11.28 3.47 9.87
CA PHE A 63 10.43 2.61 10.67
C PHE A 63 9.09 3.30 10.97
N PHE A 64 8.01 2.52 10.89
CA PHE A 64 6.64 2.96 11.18
C PHE A 64 6.06 2.06 12.28
N GLU A 65 5.54 2.66 13.35
CA GLU A 65 4.95 1.92 14.48
C GLU A 65 3.63 1.24 14.12
N ASN A 66 2.84 1.87 13.25
CA ASN A 66 1.55 1.36 12.79
C ASN A 66 1.18 1.94 11.41
N GLN A 67 0.06 1.45 10.86
CA GLN A 67 -0.43 1.89 9.55
C GLN A 67 -0.85 3.36 9.52
N GLY A 68 -1.36 3.91 10.63
CA GLY A 68 -1.72 5.32 10.74
C GLY A 68 -0.50 6.25 10.59
N ALA A 69 0.59 5.94 11.29
CA ALA A 69 1.86 6.67 11.19
C ALA A 69 2.43 6.64 9.75
N TYR A 70 2.28 5.51 9.05
CA TYR A 70 2.66 5.41 7.64
C TYR A 70 1.80 6.29 6.73
N GLN A 71 0.49 6.33 6.94
CA GLN A 71 -0.42 7.17 6.16
C GLN A 71 -0.17 8.66 6.38
N GLU A 72 -0.04 9.08 7.64
CA GLU A 72 0.28 10.46 8.02
C GLU A 72 1.60 10.90 7.39
N PHE A 73 2.65 10.08 7.51
CA PHE A 73 3.94 10.34 6.89
C PHE A 73 3.84 10.61 5.40
N ARG A 74 3.09 9.79 4.69
CA ARG A 74 2.95 9.92 3.24
C ARG A 74 2.19 11.17 2.85
N GLN A 75 1.15 11.53 3.60
CA GLN A 75 0.42 12.78 3.40
C GLN A 75 1.32 13.99 3.65
N THR A 76 2.10 14.01 4.74
CA THR A 76 2.99 15.13 5.10
C THR A 76 4.03 15.42 4.03
N TYR A 77 4.60 14.38 3.41
CA TYR A 77 5.65 14.54 2.39
C TYR A 77 5.13 14.46 0.95
N GLU A 78 3.80 14.51 0.76
CA GLU A 78 3.11 14.37 -0.53
C GLU A 78 3.62 13.18 -1.35
N LEU A 79 4.02 12.10 -0.68
CA LEU A 79 4.66 10.96 -1.32
C LEU A 79 3.60 10.20 -2.10
N GLU A 80 3.79 10.11 -3.42
CA GLU A 80 2.84 9.42 -4.29
C GLU A 80 2.62 7.98 -3.80
N GLU A 81 1.40 7.50 -4.01
CA GLU A 81 1.14 6.07 -3.88
C GLU A 81 1.93 5.39 -4.98
N ASP A 82 3.00 4.68 -4.60
CA ASP A 82 3.20 3.39 -5.24
C ASP A 82 1.99 2.54 -4.82
N TYR A 83 0.83 2.73 -5.47
CA TYR A 83 -0.17 1.68 -5.69
C TYR A 83 0.43 0.58 -6.58
N THR A 84 1.71 0.24 -6.36
CA THR A 84 2.57 -0.53 -7.24
C THR A 84 3.64 -1.24 -6.43
N LYS A 85 3.20 -1.91 -5.35
CA LYS A 85 3.60 -3.32 -5.17
C LYS A 85 2.48 -4.31 -5.43
N THR A 86 1.44 -3.84 -6.09
CA THR A 86 0.74 -4.59 -7.12
C THR A 86 0.66 -3.60 -8.25
N ALA A 87 1.41 -3.78 -9.34
CA ALA A 87 1.11 -3.03 -10.55
C ALA A 87 -0.41 -3.02 -10.69
N VAL A 88 -1.04 -1.85 -10.85
CA VAL A 88 -2.45 -1.73 -11.19
C VAL A 88 -2.64 -2.45 -12.52
N SER A 89 -2.70 -3.76 -12.43
CA SER A 89 -3.40 -4.58 -13.37
C SER A 89 -4.85 -4.14 -13.20
N LYS A 90 -5.60 -4.14 -14.29
CA LYS A 90 -7.07 -4.03 -14.22
C LYS A 90 -7.69 -4.96 -13.14
N GLY A 91 -6.96 -6.00 -12.69
CA GLY A 91 -7.35 -6.85 -11.58
C GLY A 91 -7.44 -6.12 -10.24
N ASP A 92 -6.51 -5.25 -9.86
CA ASP A 92 -6.49 -4.66 -8.51
C ASP A 92 -7.50 -3.52 -8.34
N ASP A 93 -7.68 -2.67 -9.36
CA ASP A 93 -8.80 -1.71 -9.40
C ASP A 93 -10.14 -2.44 -9.29
N ARG A 94 -10.24 -3.61 -9.93
CA ARG A 94 -11.43 -4.45 -9.88
C ARG A 94 -11.63 -5.05 -8.48
N LEU A 95 -10.57 -5.44 -7.77
CA LEU A 95 -10.70 -5.90 -6.37
C LEU A 95 -11.23 -4.78 -5.48
N VAL A 96 -10.69 -3.56 -5.61
CA VAL A 96 -11.12 -2.40 -4.85
C VAL A 96 -12.58 -2.05 -5.14
N PHE A 97 -12.98 -2.08 -6.42
CA PHE A 97 -14.36 -1.86 -6.83
C PHE A 97 -15.30 -2.90 -6.20
N ILE A 98 -14.97 -4.20 -6.31
CA ILE A 98 -15.79 -5.28 -5.75
C ILE A 98 -15.91 -5.13 -4.23
N LEU A 99 -14.82 -4.82 -3.54
CA LEU A 99 -14.83 -4.58 -2.08
C LEU A 99 -15.73 -3.41 -1.69
N ASN A 100 -15.60 -2.26 -2.37
CA ASN A 100 -16.44 -1.10 -2.09
C ASN A 100 -17.93 -1.42 -2.32
N LYS A 101 -18.23 -2.11 -3.41
CA LYS A 101 -19.60 -2.54 -3.73
C LYS A 101 -20.17 -3.46 -2.66
N LEU A 102 -19.42 -4.47 -2.22
CA LEU A 102 -19.86 -5.42 -1.20
C LEU A 102 -20.01 -4.80 0.20
N LEU A 103 -19.21 -3.79 0.54
CA LEU A 103 -19.18 -3.21 1.89
C LEU A 103 -20.13 -2.02 2.06
N PHE A 104 -20.39 -1.25 0.99
CA PHE A 104 -21.11 0.02 1.09
C PHE A 104 -22.43 0.06 0.32
N GLU A 105 -22.64 -0.81 -0.68
CA GLU A 105 -23.93 -0.83 -1.37
C GLU A 105 -24.97 -1.64 -0.58
N GLN A 106 -26.18 -1.07 -0.49
CA GLN A 106 -27.32 -1.72 0.16
C GLN A 106 -28.11 -2.63 -0.79
N VAL A 107 -27.61 -2.82 -2.02
CA VAL A 107 -28.27 -3.60 -3.07
C VAL A 107 -27.61 -4.98 -3.16
N PRO A 108 -28.39 -6.06 -3.34
CA PRO A 108 -27.86 -7.40 -3.62
C PRO A 108 -26.87 -7.39 -4.79
N VAL A 109 -25.63 -7.82 -4.55
CA VAL A 109 -24.61 -7.93 -5.60
C VAL A 109 -24.73 -9.31 -6.25
N LEU A 110 -25.35 -9.39 -7.44
CA LEU A 110 -25.41 -10.63 -8.20
C LEU A 110 -24.06 -10.89 -8.91
N PHE A 111 -23.60 -12.13 -8.87
CA PHE A 111 -22.29 -12.50 -9.43
C PHE A 111 -22.20 -12.27 -10.95
N ASP A 112 -23.31 -12.48 -11.65
CA ASP A 112 -23.39 -12.34 -13.10
C ASP A 112 -23.44 -10.88 -13.52
N ASP A 113 -24.29 -10.08 -12.88
CA ASP A 113 -24.36 -8.64 -13.09
C ASP A 113 -23.01 -7.97 -12.82
N LEU A 114 -22.32 -8.41 -11.76
CA LEU A 114 -20.99 -7.92 -11.42
C LEU A 114 -19.94 -8.31 -12.47
N ALA A 115 -20.04 -9.50 -13.06
CA ALA A 115 -19.14 -9.91 -14.15
C ALA A 115 -19.36 -9.08 -15.42
N ASP A 116 -20.62 -8.79 -15.74
CA ASP A 116 -21.01 -7.97 -16.89
C ASP A 116 -20.58 -6.51 -16.71
N GLU A 117 -20.82 -5.92 -15.53
CA GLU A 117 -20.41 -4.56 -15.17
C GLU A 117 -18.90 -4.35 -15.24
N LEU A 118 -18.15 -5.35 -14.80
CA LEU A 118 -16.68 -5.32 -14.82
C LEU A 118 -16.09 -5.75 -16.17
N TYR A 119 -16.94 -6.16 -17.13
CA TYR A 119 -16.56 -6.70 -18.44
C TYR A 119 -15.55 -7.86 -18.35
N VAL A 120 -15.83 -8.84 -17.47
CA VAL A 120 -14.95 -9.99 -17.22
C VAL A 120 -15.68 -11.33 -17.29
N SER A 121 -14.92 -12.40 -17.51
CA SER A 121 -15.46 -13.75 -17.37
C SER A 121 -15.73 -14.11 -15.91
N ARG A 122 -16.71 -15.01 -15.68
CA ARG A 122 -16.94 -15.62 -14.35
C ARG A 122 -15.68 -16.25 -13.73
N SER A 123 -14.81 -16.83 -14.55
CA SER A 123 -13.54 -17.42 -14.07
C SER A 123 -12.57 -16.37 -13.54
N THR A 124 -12.50 -15.23 -14.21
CA THR A 124 -11.70 -14.07 -13.77
C THR A 124 -12.25 -13.52 -12.46
N LEU A 125 -13.57 -13.28 -12.40
CA LEU A 125 -14.23 -12.80 -11.20
C LEU A 125 -14.08 -13.77 -10.02
N SER A 126 -14.15 -15.09 -10.27
CA SER A 126 -13.92 -16.10 -9.24
C SER A 126 -12.50 -16.05 -8.66
N HIS A 127 -11.50 -15.79 -9.51
CA HIS A 127 -10.13 -15.61 -9.07
C HIS A 127 -9.98 -14.38 -8.18
N ASP A 128 -10.66 -13.30 -8.52
CA ASP A 128 -10.68 -12.06 -7.74
C ASP A 128 -11.34 -12.25 -6.37
N PHE A 129 -12.52 -12.88 -6.33
CA PHE A 129 -13.20 -13.21 -5.07
C PHE A 129 -12.35 -14.08 -4.14
N ARG A 130 -11.51 -14.97 -4.69
CA ARG A 130 -10.56 -15.74 -3.88
C ARG A 130 -9.53 -14.83 -3.20
N LYS A 131 -9.02 -13.80 -3.89
CA LYS A 131 -8.12 -12.81 -3.29
C LYS A 131 -8.84 -11.98 -2.22
N ILE A 132 -10.06 -11.53 -2.52
CA ILE A 132 -10.86 -10.72 -1.58
C ILE A 132 -11.18 -11.50 -0.30
N ARG A 133 -11.50 -12.79 -0.40
CA ARG A 133 -11.70 -13.65 0.79
C ARG A 133 -10.48 -13.70 1.69
N VAL A 134 -9.28 -13.79 1.12
CA VAL A 134 -8.03 -13.77 1.90
C VAL A 134 -7.86 -12.44 2.60
N MET A 135 -8.09 -11.32 1.90
CA MET A 135 -8.00 -9.97 2.49
C MET A 135 -9.00 -9.78 3.64
N LEU A 136 -10.25 -10.20 3.47
CA LEU A 136 -11.29 -10.07 4.49
C LEU A 136 -11.05 -10.97 5.71
N SER A 137 -10.41 -12.13 5.52
CA SER A 137 -10.14 -13.06 6.62
C SER A 137 -9.20 -12.48 7.68
N GLU A 138 -8.35 -11.52 7.34
CA GLU A 138 -7.51 -10.79 8.32
C GLU A 138 -8.34 -9.95 9.31
N TYR A 139 -9.60 -9.66 8.95
CA TYR A 139 -10.53 -8.85 9.74
C TYR A 139 -11.69 -9.68 10.30
N ASN A 140 -11.61 -11.01 10.31
CA ASN A 140 -12.72 -11.93 10.64
C ASN A 140 -13.98 -11.70 9.79
N LEU A 141 -13.81 -11.16 8.58
CA LEU A 141 -14.88 -10.99 7.61
C LEU A 141 -14.84 -12.14 6.59
N SER A 142 -16.01 -12.55 6.13
CA SER A 142 -16.20 -13.63 5.17
C SER A 142 -17.16 -13.20 4.06
N ILE A 143 -17.06 -13.86 2.91
CA ILE A 143 -18.00 -13.65 1.80
C ILE A 143 -18.96 -14.82 1.74
N GLU A 144 -20.24 -14.53 1.90
CA GLU A 144 -21.33 -15.49 1.73
C GLU A 144 -22.08 -15.22 0.42
N SER A 145 -22.65 -16.28 -0.14
CA SER A 145 -23.54 -16.19 -1.29
C SER A 145 -24.85 -16.88 -0.95
N ARG A 146 -25.97 -16.19 -1.16
CA ARG A 146 -27.32 -16.74 -0.97
C ARG A 146 -28.08 -16.70 -2.28
N ALA A 147 -28.75 -17.81 -2.60
CA ALA A 147 -29.68 -17.87 -3.72
C ALA A 147 -30.71 -16.72 -3.61
N ASN A 148 -30.94 -16.00 -4.72
CA ASN A 148 -31.84 -14.86 -4.82
C ASN A 148 -31.48 -13.62 -3.94
N LYS A 149 -30.31 -13.59 -3.31
CA LYS A 149 -29.84 -12.45 -2.50
C LYS A 149 -28.42 -11.96 -2.85
N GLY A 150 -27.77 -12.62 -3.81
CA GLY A 150 -26.45 -12.23 -4.27
C GLY A 150 -25.33 -12.60 -3.29
N VAL A 151 -24.23 -11.89 -3.43
CA VAL A 151 -22.98 -12.04 -2.67
C VAL A 151 -22.88 -10.87 -1.70
N TYR A 152 -22.52 -11.15 -0.44
CA TYR A 152 -22.39 -10.13 0.59
C TYR A 152 -21.27 -10.50 1.58
N VAL A 153 -20.78 -9.48 2.29
CA VAL A 153 -19.79 -9.66 3.36
C VAL A 153 -20.51 -9.86 4.68
N SER A 154 -20.10 -10.87 5.45
CA SER A 154 -20.57 -11.16 6.79
C SER A 154 -19.39 -11.30 7.74
N GLY A 155 -19.55 -10.85 8.97
CA GLY A 155 -18.54 -10.97 10.03
C GLY A 155 -19.16 -10.74 11.40
N GLU A 156 -18.37 -11.03 12.43
CA GLU A 156 -18.77 -10.94 13.85
C GLU A 156 -18.53 -9.55 14.43
#